data_AF-A0A135VZ84-F1
#
_entry.id   AF-A0A135VZ84-F1
#
_cell.length_a   1.000
_cell.length_b   1.000
_cell.length_c   1.000
_cell.angle_alpha   90.00
_cell.angle_beta   90.00
_cell.angle_gamma   90.00
#
_symmetry.space_group_name_H-M   'P 1'
#
loop_
_entity.id
_entity.type
_entity.pdbx_description
1 polymer ?
#
loop_
_entity_poly.entity_id
_entity_poly.type
_entity_poly.pdbx_seq_one_letter_code
_entity_poly.pdbx_strand_id
1 'polypeptide(L)'
;MLPNDWEKSVRDTIEHFPEPHRDKIAEAWYEWLQTNPEPPFHESWSDFSAMIDDHEVLFTETRVYLKRVTNELRDLEVPQTTWQKIAKALAAVASVFLVVFLALSRLARAAE
;
A
#
# COMPACT_ATOMS: atom_id res chain seq x y z
N MET A 1 2.79 -2.10 21.85
CA MET A 1 3.61 -0.89 21.58
C MET A 1 4.45 -1.09 20.32
N LEU A 2 4.29 -0.22 19.33
CA LEU A 2 5.07 -0.25 18.09
C LEU A 2 6.53 0.20 18.33
N PRO A 3 7.50 -0.29 17.54
CA PRO A 3 8.84 0.29 17.49
C PRO A 3 8.77 1.78 17.07
N ASN A 4 9.49 2.66 17.76
CA ASN A 4 9.48 4.11 17.48
C ASN A 4 9.82 4.46 16.02
N ASP A 5 10.74 3.71 15.41
CA ASP A 5 11.14 3.94 14.02
C ASP A 5 10.00 3.63 13.04
N TRP A 6 9.15 2.65 13.36
CA TRP A 6 7.99 2.28 12.54
C TRP A 6 6.90 3.32 12.67
N GLU A 7 6.61 3.76 13.91
CA GLU A 7 5.65 4.83 14.15
C GLU A 7 6.03 6.10 13.38
N LYS A 8 7.32 6.46 13.38
CA LYS A 8 7.82 7.58 12.60
C LYS A 8 7.63 7.38 11.09
N SER A 9 8.01 6.24 10.52
CA SER A 9 7.87 5.96 9.08
C SER A 9 6.41 6.07 8.62
N VAL A 10 5.48 5.52 9.40
CA VAL A 10 4.05 5.56 9.08
C VAL A 10 3.52 6.99 9.20
N ARG A 11 3.90 7.74 10.25
CA ARG A 11 3.52 9.15 10.41
C ARG A 11 4.01 10.00 9.23
N ASP A 12 5.28 9.86 8.86
CA ASP A 12 5.86 10.56 7.70
C ASP A 12 5.08 10.22 6.43
N THR A 13 4.65 8.96 6.26
CA THR A 13 3.80 8.55 5.13
C THR A 13 2.44 9.27 5.14
N ILE A 14 1.78 9.36 6.30
CA ILE A 14 0.48 10.01 6.44
C ILE A 14 0.58 11.53 6.15
N GLU A 15 1.66 12.18 6.58
CA GLU A 15 1.86 13.63 6.36
C GLU A 15 1.89 14.03 4.88
N HIS A 16 2.27 13.11 4.00
CA HIS A 16 2.30 13.33 2.54
C HIS A 16 0.94 13.11 1.85
N PHE A 17 -0.09 12.69 2.56
CA PHE A 17 -1.42 12.53 1.99
C PHE A 17 -2.09 13.88 1.72
N PRO A 18 -2.94 14.00 0.68
CA PRO A 18 -3.69 15.21 0.42
C PRO A 18 -4.82 15.41 1.44
N GLU A 19 -5.14 16.67 1.73
CA GLU A 19 -6.36 17.04 2.46
C GLU A 19 -7.62 16.68 1.65
N PRO A 20 -8.74 16.28 2.29
CA PRO A 20 -9.00 16.19 3.75
C PRO A 20 -8.58 14.85 4.39
N HIS A 21 -7.99 13.94 3.61
CA HIS A 21 -7.76 12.55 4.05
C HIS A 21 -6.65 12.45 5.08
N ARG A 22 -5.65 13.33 4.99
CA ARG A 22 -4.51 13.39 5.91
C ARG A 22 -4.97 13.47 7.36
N ASP A 23 -5.76 14.48 7.70
CA ASP A 23 -6.17 14.73 9.08
C ASP A 23 -7.02 13.57 9.62
N LYS A 24 -7.98 13.08 8.83
CA LYS A 24 -8.83 11.94 9.19
C LYS A 24 -8.01 10.67 9.46
N ILE A 25 -7.00 10.39 8.64
CA ILE A 25 -6.17 9.19 8.79
C ILE A 25 -5.16 9.34 9.91
N ALA A 26 -4.63 10.55 10.13
CA ALA A 26 -3.76 10.85 11.25
C ALA A 26 -4.49 10.66 12.59
N GLU A 27 -5.73 11.15 12.70
CA GLU A 27 -6.58 10.93 13.88
C GLU A 27 -6.80 9.43 14.14
N ALA A 28 -7.26 8.70 13.11
CA ALA A 28 -7.44 7.26 13.17
C ALA A 28 -6.17 6.50 13.60
N TRP A 29 -5.02 6.92 13.09
CA TRP A 29 -3.72 6.36 13.44
C TRP A 29 -3.41 6.53 14.93
N TYR A 30 -3.60 7.72 15.48
CA TYR A 30 -3.36 7.98 16.89
C TYR A 30 -4.36 7.23 17.78
N GLU A 31 -5.64 7.18 17.40
CA GLU A 31 -6.65 6.40 18.12
C GLU A 31 -6.28 4.92 18.18
N TRP A 32 -5.87 4.34 17.04
CA TRP A 32 -5.42 2.97 17.00
C TRP A 32 -4.22 2.72 17.90
N LEU A 33 -3.23 3.61 17.93
CA LEU A 33 -2.07 3.49 18.84
C LEU A 33 -2.49 3.47 20.33
N GLN A 34 -3.55 4.19 20.71
CA GLN A 34 -4.09 4.16 22.07
C GLN A 34 -4.71 2.81 22.45
N THR A 35 -5.10 1.98 21.47
CA THR A 35 -5.60 0.62 21.73
C THR A 35 -4.50 -0.37 22.13
N ASN A 36 -3.24 0.07 22.15
CA ASN A 36 -2.05 -0.75 22.37
C ASN A 36 -2.05 -2.01 21.47
N PRO A 37 -1.97 -1.82 20.14
CA PRO A 37 -2.11 -2.91 19.19
C PRO A 37 -1.02 -3.98 19.39
N GLU A 38 -1.39 -5.22 19.10
CA GLU A 38 -0.52 -6.39 19.13
C GLU A 38 -0.18 -6.85 17.69
N PRO A 39 0.97 -7.51 17.50
CA PRO A 39 1.30 -8.12 16.21
C PRO A 39 0.29 -9.20 15.81
N PRO A 40 -0.01 -9.38 14.51
CA PRO A 40 0.57 -8.64 13.39
C PRO A 40 -0.06 -7.24 13.21
N PHE A 41 0.77 -6.21 13.24
CA PHE A 41 0.33 -4.81 13.27
C PHE A 41 -0.43 -4.42 12.00
N HIS A 42 -0.04 -4.94 10.84
CA HIS A 42 -0.73 -4.66 9.58
C HIS A 42 -2.15 -5.23 9.56
N GLU A 43 -2.41 -6.39 10.17
CA GLU A 43 -3.76 -6.95 10.28
C GLU A 43 -4.58 -6.17 11.30
N SER A 44 -4.01 -5.91 12.48
CA SER A 44 -4.68 -5.10 13.52
C SER A 44 -5.09 -3.72 13.01
N TRP A 45 -4.23 -3.04 12.25
CA TRP A 45 -4.56 -1.77 11.61
C TRP A 45 -5.63 -1.94 10.52
N SER A 46 -5.55 -2.99 9.70
CA SER A 46 -6.54 -3.27 8.66
C SER A 46 -7.94 -3.44 9.25
N ASP A 47 -8.06 -4.15 10.37
CA ASP A 47 -9.33 -4.38 11.06
C ASP A 47 -9.87 -3.10 11.70
N PHE A 48 -9.00 -2.31 12.34
CA PHE A 48 -9.38 -1.02 12.93
C PHE A 48 -9.84 -0.02 11.87
N SER A 49 -9.04 0.15 10.82
CA SER A 49 -9.30 1.14 9.77
C SER A 49 -10.49 0.79 8.88
N ALA A 50 -10.90 -0.48 8.81
CA ALA A 50 -12.11 -0.89 8.11
C ALA A 50 -13.36 -0.17 8.66
N MET A 51 -13.42 0.12 9.97
CA MET A 51 -14.55 0.82 10.60
C MET A 51 -14.71 2.28 10.14
N ILE A 52 -13.67 2.84 9.52
CA ILE A 52 -13.56 4.25 9.14
C ILE A 52 -13.89 4.45 7.66
N ASP A 53 -13.86 3.36 6.90
CA ASP A 53 -14.14 3.29 5.48
C ASP A 53 -15.63 3.07 5.22
N ASP A 54 -16.12 3.62 4.11
CA ASP A 54 -17.50 3.44 3.69
C ASP A 54 -17.62 2.14 2.89
N HIS A 55 -18.15 1.11 3.52
CA HIS A 55 -18.34 -0.21 2.91
C HIS A 55 -19.41 -0.23 1.81
N GLU A 56 -20.28 0.77 1.72
CA GLU A 56 -21.33 0.82 0.70
C GLU A 56 -20.76 1.30 -0.65
N VAL A 57 -19.63 2.02 -0.63
CA VAL A 57 -18.99 2.55 -1.83
C VAL A 57 -17.87 1.62 -2.30
N LEU A 58 -17.92 1.18 -3.56
CA LEU A 58 -16.91 0.30 -4.17
C LEU A 58 -15.50 0.90 -4.20
N PHE A 59 -15.39 2.23 -4.29
CA PHE A 59 -14.10 2.95 -4.28
C PHE A 59 -14.22 4.28 -3.55
N THR A 60 -13.45 4.42 -2.47
CA THR A 60 -13.18 5.70 -1.82
C THR A 60 -11.69 6.00 -1.91
N GLU A 61 -11.32 7.26 -2.09
CA GLU A 61 -9.91 7.67 -2.04
C GLU A 61 -9.31 7.36 -0.66
N THR A 62 -10.10 7.53 0.40
CA THR A 62 -9.72 7.20 1.78
C THR A 62 -9.28 5.73 1.90
N ARG A 63 -10.00 4.78 1.29
CA ARG A 63 -9.60 3.35 1.26
C ARG A 63 -8.21 3.15 0.64
N VAL A 64 -7.85 3.93 -0.38
CA VAL A 64 -6.51 3.85 -1.00
C VAL A 64 -5.43 4.24 0.00
N TYR A 65 -5.65 5.32 0.75
CA TYR A 65 -4.71 5.81 1.76
C TYR A 65 -4.65 4.91 3.00
N LEU A 66 -5.78 4.39 3.48
CA LEU A 66 -5.80 3.40 4.57
C LEU A 66 -5.01 2.15 4.19
N LYS A 67 -5.21 1.66 2.96
CA LYS A 67 -4.45 0.52 2.41
C LYS A 67 -2.97 0.85 2.22
N ARG A 68 -2.61 2.11 1.98
CA ARG A 68 -1.21 2.56 1.92
C ARG A 68 -0.53 2.39 3.28
N VAL A 69 -1.20 2.80 4.36
CA VAL A 69 -0.71 2.60 5.74
C VAL A 69 -0.58 1.11 6.08
N THR A 70 -1.57 0.29 5.73
CA THR A 70 -1.49 -1.17 5.92
C THR A 70 -0.28 -1.78 5.21
N ASN A 71 0.01 -1.35 3.98
CA ASN A 71 1.16 -1.86 3.24
C ASN A 71 2.49 -1.43 3.85
N GLU A 72 2.59 -0.18 4.33
CA GLU A 72 3.77 0.33 5.02
C GLU A 72 4.07 -0.51 6.27
N LEU A 73 3.05 -0.73 7.11
CA LEU A 73 3.16 -1.61 8.28
C LEU A 73 3.60 -3.02 7.89
N ARG A 74 3.01 -3.59 6.84
CA ARG A 74 3.35 -4.94 6.38
C ARG A 74 4.80 -5.01 5.88
N ASP A 75 5.27 -4.00 5.15
CA ASP A 75 6.65 -3.97 4.64
C ASP A 75 7.68 -3.78 5.77
N LEU A 76 7.31 -3.06 6.84
CA LEU A 76 8.13 -2.92 8.06
C LEU A 76 8.15 -4.21 8.89
N GLU A 77 7.00 -4.87 9.02
CA GLU A 77 6.82 -6.08 9.83
C GLU A 77 7.34 -7.35 9.15
N VAL A 78 7.13 -7.44 7.83
CA VAL A 78 7.60 -8.53 6.99
C VAL A 78 8.67 -7.98 6.06
N PRO A 79 9.95 -7.96 6.49
CA PRO A 79 11.02 -7.50 5.63
C PRO A 79 11.07 -8.38 4.38
N GLN A 80 10.86 -7.75 3.21
CA GLN A 80 10.84 -8.47 1.94
C GLN A 80 12.15 -9.24 1.76
N THR A 81 12.03 -10.56 1.67
CA THR A 81 13.18 -11.42 1.36
C THR A 81 13.74 -11.01 -0.01
N THR A 82 15.05 -11.11 -0.20
CA THR A 82 15.74 -10.74 -1.45
C THR A 82 15.08 -11.35 -2.70
N TRP A 83 14.49 -12.53 -2.56
CA TRP A 83 13.72 -13.22 -3.59
C TRP A 83 12.46 -12.47 -4.05
N GLN A 84 11.70 -11.85 -3.15
CA GLN A 84 10.50 -11.08 -3.52
C GLN A 84 10.86 -9.84 -4.32
N LYS A 85 11.99 -9.18 -3.99
CA LYS A 85 12.51 -8.04 -4.75
C LYS A 85 12.88 -8.44 -6.18
N ILE A 86 13.54 -9.59 -6.32
CA ILE A 86 13.91 -10.16 -7.63
C ILE A 86 12.67 -10.52 -8.45
N ALA A 87 11.67 -11.16 -7.85
CA ALA A 87 10.44 -11.53 -8.54
C ALA A 87 9.67 -10.30 -9.07
N LYS A 88 9.59 -9.22 -8.29
CA LYS A 88 8.94 -7.96 -8.71
C LYS A 88 9.68 -7.28 -9.86
N ALA A 89 11.02 -7.29 -9.83
CA ALA A 89 11.83 -6.77 -10.92
C ALA A 89 11.66 -7.59 -12.22
N LEU A 90 11.66 -8.93 -12.12
CA LEU A 90 11.42 -9.81 -13.27
C LEU A 90 10.04 -9.59 -13.89
N ALA A 91 9.00 -9.45 -13.08
CA ALA A 91 7.65 -9.19 -13.56
C ALA A 91 7.57 -7.87 -14.36
N ALA A 92 8.18 -6.80 -13.85
CA ALA A 92 8.22 -5.51 -14.54
C ALA A 92 8.94 -5.61 -15.90
N VAL A 93 10.07 -6.30 -15.96
CA VAL A 93 10.81 -6.54 -17.21
C VAL A 93 9.98 -7.34 -18.21
N ALA A 94 9.31 -8.40 -17.76
CA ALA A 94 8.43 -9.21 -18.61
C ALA A 94 7.27 -8.40 -19.18
N SER A 95 6.67 -7.49 -18.40
CA SER A 95 5.62 -6.59 -18.88
C SER A 95 6.12 -5.66 -19.99
N VAL A 96 7.34 -5.12 -19.89
CA VAL A 96 7.95 -4.31 -20.94
C VAL A 96 8.17 -5.13 -22.21
N PHE A 97 8.73 -6.33 -22.09
CA PHE A 97 8.92 -7.22 -23.24
C PHE A 97 7.61 -7.57 -23.93
N LEU A 98 6.55 -7.84 -23.16
CA LEU A 98 5.22 -8.11 -23.70
C LEU A 98 4.70 -6.93 -24.55
N VAL A 99 4.83 -5.70 -24.06
CA VAL A 99 4.40 -4.50 -24.79
C VAL A 99 5.18 -4.35 -26.09
N VAL A 100 6.51 -4.53 -26.06
CA VAL A 100 7.35 -4.48 -27.26
C VAL A 100 6.94 -5.56 -28.26
N PHE A 101 6.72 -6.79 -27.79
CA PHE A 101 6.32 -7.91 -28.63
C PHE A 101 4.96 -7.67 -29.30
N LEU A 102 3.99 -7.12 -28.56
CA LEU A 102 2.68 -6.74 -29.09
C LEU A 102 2.79 -5.62 -30.12
N ALA A 103 3.63 -4.61 -29.87
CA ALA A 103 3.85 -3.53 -30.81
C ALA A 103 4.47 -4.02 -32.13
N LEU A 104 5.49 -4.87 -32.05
CA LEU A 104 6.09 -5.50 -33.23
C LEU A 104 5.10 -6.41 -33.97
N SER A 105 4.32 -7.21 -33.23
CA SER A 105 3.30 -8.09 -33.82
C SER A 105 2.22 -7.29 -34.56
N ARG A 106 1.86 -6.12 -34.05
CA ARG A 106 0.90 -5.22 -34.69
C ARG A 106 1.46 -4.60 -35.97
N LEU A 107 2.73 -4.19 -35.96
CA LEU A 107 3.40 -3.67 -37.16
C LEU A 107 3.53 -4.72 -38.25
N ALA A 108 3.90 -5.95 -37.89
CA ALA A 108 4.01 -7.07 -38.84
C ALA A 108 2.66 -7.36 -39.54
N ARG A 109 1.54 -7.37 -38.79
CA ARG A 109 0.19 -7.54 -39.36
C ARG A 109 -0.30 -6.38 -40.20
N ALA A 110 0.23 -5.16 -40.01
CA ALA A 110 -0.16 -3.99 -40.79
C ALA A 110 0.61 -3.87 -42.12
N ALA A 111 1.68 -4.65 -42.29
CA ALA A 111 2.50 -4.70 -43.49
C ALA A 111 2.11 -5.85 -44.45
N GLU A 112 1.15 -6.69 -44.05
CA GLU A 112 0.49 -7.73 -44.86
C GLU A 112 -0.79 -7.18 -45.49
#